data_AF-A0A922ZPB5-F1
#
_entry.id   AF-A0A922ZPB5-F1
#
_cell.length_a   1.000
_cell.length_b   1.000
_cell.length_c   1.000
_cell.angle_alpha   90.00
_cell.angle_beta   90.00
_cell.angle_gamma   90.00
#
_symmetry.space_group_name_H-M   'P 1'
#
loop_
_entity.id
_entity.type
_entity.pdbx_description
1 polymer ?
#
loop_
_entity_poly.entity_id
_entity_poly.type
_entity_poly.pdbx_seq_one_letter_code
_entity_poly.pdbx_strand_id
1 'polypeptide(L)'
;MRDDDYDLDVVDPEDARLEQLVAALNPADLEAAIARLPHDLQAAATGVLVQRRTYSDVSQELGIRQPELVRALRRARGIMARLHAGPPEGDHA
;
A
#
# COMPACT_ATOMS: atom_id res chain seq x y z
N MET A 1 12.63 10.22 35.78
CA MET A 1 13.43 9.83 34.59
C MET A 1 12.42 9.50 33.52
N ARG A 2 12.59 10.08 32.32
CA ARG A 2 11.56 10.30 31.30
C ARG A 2 10.78 9.04 30.90
N ASP A 3 9.46 9.19 30.87
CA ASP A 3 8.45 8.28 30.35
C ASP A 3 8.14 8.69 28.89
N ASP A 4 9.14 8.57 28.01
CA ASP A 4 9.16 9.26 26.70
C ASP A 4 9.75 8.34 25.60
N ASP A 5 9.33 7.07 25.57
CA ASP A 5 9.78 6.08 24.56
C ASP A 5 8.61 5.29 23.94
N TYR A 6 7.46 5.95 23.77
CA TYR A 6 6.35 5.44 22.94
C TYR A 6 5.84 6.55 22.01
N ASP A 7 6.74 7.14 21.22
CA ASP A 7 6.34 7.82 19.97
C ASP A 7 6.11 6.75 18.88
N LEU A 8 5.19 5.83 19.16
CA LEU A 8 4.77 4.77 18.27
C LEU A 8 3.42 5.18 17.69
N ASP A 9 3.41 6.12 16.75
CA ASP A 9 2.35 6.30 15.73
C ASP A 9 2.62 7.48 14.77
N VAL A 10 3.88 7.76 14.40
CA VAL A 10 4.11 8.60 13.21
C VAL A 10 3.89 7.73 11.98
N VAL A 11 2.61 7.53 11.63
CA VAL A 11 2.26 7.12 10.28
C VAL A 11 2.75 8.24 9.37
N ASP A 12 3.71 7.91 8.51
CA ASP A 12 4.21 8.85 7.51
C ASP A 12 3.00 9.45 6.77
N PRO A 13 2.85 10.79 6.73
CA PRO A 13 1.67 11.41 6.14
C PRO A 13 1.51 11.06 4.65
N GLU A 14 2.62 10.72 3.97
CA GLU A 14 2.57 10.18 2.61
C GLU A 14 1.94 8.78 2.58
N ASP A 15 2.28 7.90 3.52
CA ASP A 15 1.68 6.57 3.62
C ASP A 15 0.19 6.61 3.87
N ALA A 16 -0.26 7.46 4.79
CA ALA A 16 -1.68 7.64 5.07
C ALA A 16 -2.43 8.14 3.82
N ARG A 17 -1.84 9.06 3.06
CA ARG A 17 -2.41 9.55 1.80
C ARG A 17 -2.49 8.45 0.74
N LEU A 18 -1.43 7.66 0.59
CA LEU A 18 -1.37 6.55 -0.36
C LEU A 18 -2.42 5.47 -0.02
N GLU A 19 -2.61 5.18 1.26
CA GLU A 19 -3.65 4.26 1.73
C GLU A 19 -5.05 4.77 1.38
N GLN A 20 -5.35 6.04 1.63
CA GLN A 20 -6.64 6.64 1.27
C GLN A 20 -6.89 6.63 -0.24
N LEU A 21 -5.88 6.95 -1.06
CA LEU A 21 -6.00 6.95 -2.52
C LEU A 21 -6.33 5.54 -3.04
N VAL A 22 -5.59 4.53 -2.55
CA VAL A 22 -5.82 3.15 -2.97
C VAL A 22 -7.15 2.61 -2.45
N ALA A 23 -7.56 2.99 -1.24
CA ALA A 23 -8.87 2.62 -0.68
C ALA A 23 -10.06 3.26 -1.42
N ALA A 24 -9.83 4.38 -2.10
CA ALA A 24 -10.85 5.06 -2.92
C ALA A 24 -10.99 4.47 -4.34
N LEU A 25 -10.09 3.57 -4.76
CA LEU A 25 -10.19 2.90 -6.05
C LEU A 25 -11.39 1.96 -6.08
N ASN A 26 -12.07 1.89 -7.23
CA ASN A 26 -13.06 0.84 -7.44
C ASN A 26 -12.35 -0.53 -7.61
N PRO A 27 -13.06 -1.66 -7.44
CA PRO A 27 -12.44 -2.98 -7.51
C PRO A 27 -11.72 -3.27 -8.83
N ALA A 28 -12.29 -2.84 -9.97
CA ALA A 28 -11.72 -3.09 -11.29
C ALA A 28 -10.40 -2.32 -11.49
N ASP A 29 -10.35 -1.06 -11.06
CA ASP A 29 -9.15 -0.22 -11.13
C ASP A 29 -8.07 -0.72 -10.16
N LEU A 30 -8.46 -1.19 -8.97
CA LEU A 30 -7.55 -1.79 -8.01
C LEU A 30 -6.90 -3.06 -8.58
N GLU A 31 -7.69 -3.97 -9.15
CA GLU A 31 -7.19 -5.20 -9.77
C GLU A 31 -6.28 -4.90 -10.98
N ALA A 32 -6.66 -3.95 -11.83
CA ALA A 32 -5.85 -3.51 -12.95
C ALA A 32 -4.52 -2.87 -12.51
N ALA A 33 -4.54 -2.08 -11.42
CA ALA A 33 -3.35 -1.48 -10.84
C ALA A 33 -2.42 -2.56 -10.23
N ILE A 34 -2.99 -3.56 -9.55
CA ILE A 34 -2.24 -4.70 -8.99
C ILE A 34 -1.56 -5.50 -10.12
N ALA A 35 -2.27 -5.77 -11.22
CA ALA A 35 -1.71 -6.52 -12.35
C ALA A 35 -0.48 -5.85 -12.99
N ARG A 36 -0.31 -4.53 -12.78
CA ARG A 36 0.84 -3.74 -13.27
C ARG A 36 1.99 -3.64 -12.27
N LEU A 37 1.85 -4.19 -11.07
CA LEU A 37 2.92 -4.23 -10.08
C LEU A 37 4.01 -5.25 -10.48
N PRO A 38 5.24 -5.07 -9.96
CA PRO A 38 6.24 -6.13 -9.89
C PRO A 38 5.66 -7.42 -9.26
N HIS A 39 6.05 -8.57 -9.81
CA HIS A 39 5.49 -9.88 -9.42
C HIS A 39 5.61 -10.18 -7.92
N ASP A 40 6.69 -9.71 -7.28
CA ASP A 40 6.93 -9.81 -5.84
C ASP A 40 5.92 -9.04 -4.97
N LEU A 41 5.27 -8.01 -5.53
CA LEU A 41 4.30 -7.18 -4.81
C LEU A 41 2.85 -7.60 -5.09
N GLN A 42 2.60 -8.29 -6.20
CA GLN A 42 1.24 -8.66 -6.61
C GLN A 42 0.56 -9.54 -5.56
N ALA A 43 1.22 -10.60 -5.10
CA ALA A 43 0.63 -11.53 -4.15
C ALA A 43 0.29 -10.86 -2.80
N ALA A 44 1.18 -10.01 -2.31
CA ALA A 44 0.97 -9.20 -1.11
C ALA A 44 -0.23 -8.23 -1.28
N ALA A 45 -0.26 -7.49 -2.39
CA ALA A 45 -1.31 -6.53 -2.68
C ALA A 45 -2.68 -7.21 -2.88
N THR A 46 -2.75 -8.31 -3.62
CA THR A 46 -3.99 -9.08 -3.82
C THR A 46 -4.50 -9.62 -2.49
N GLY A 47 -3.64 -10.25 -1.68
CA GLY A 47 -4.05 -10.85 -0.41
C GLY A 47 -4.64 -9.83 0.57
N VAL A 48 -4.03 -8.65 0.67
CA VAL A 48 -4.45 -7.64 1.65
C VAL A 48 -5.50 -6.67 1.10
N LEU A 49 -5.34 -6.17 -0.13
CA LEU A 49 -6.20 -5.10 -0.65
C LEU A 49 -7.45 -5.64 -1.33
N VAL A 50 -7.37 -6.78 -2.04
CA VAL A 50 -8.51 -7.38 -2.76
C VAL A 50 -9.22 -8.40 -1.88
N GLN A 51 -8.48 -9.40 -1.39
CA GLN A 51 -9.05 -10.49 -0.58
C GLN A 51 -9.32 -10.06 0.87
N ARG A 52 -8.87 -8.88 1.27
CA ARG A 52 -9.00 -8.31 2.63
C ARG A 52 -8.56 -9.25 3.75
N ARG A 53 -7.54 -10.08 3.49
CA ARG A 53 -6.97 -10.98 4.50
C ARG A 53 -6.12 -10.22 5.49
N THR A 54 -5.91 -10.82 6.66
CA THR A 54 -5.06 -10.20 7.68
C THR A 54 -3.60 -10.18 7.23
N TYR A 55 -2.84 -9.20 7.72
CA TYR A 55 -1.39 -9.14 7.49
C TYR A 55 -0.69 -10.42 7.96
N SER A 56 -1.17 -11.04 9.05
CA SER A 56 -0.63 -12.30 9.56
C SER A 56 -0.80 -13.43 8.57
N ASP A 57 -2.03 -13.66 8.07
CA ASP A 57 -2.32 -14.76 7.14
C ASP A 57 -1.53 -14.62 5.84
N VAL A 58 -1.48 -13.42 5.28
CA VAL A 58 -0.76 -13.16 4.02
C VAL A 58 0.75 -13.32 4.24
N SER A 59 1.30 -12.81 5.34
CA SER A 59 2.74 -12.96 5.60
C SER A 59 3.16 -14.42 5.78
N GLN A 60 2.33 -15.22 6.46
CA GLN A 60 2.58 -16.65 6.66
C GLN A 60 2.48 -17.43 5.35
N GLU A 61 1.47 -17.14 4.53
CA GLU A 61 1.31 -17.79 3.22
C GLU A 61 2.45 -17.47 2.26
N LEU A 62 2.91 -16.22 2.23
CA LEU A 62 4.03 -15.79 1.39
C LEU A 62 5.40 -16.20 1.97
N GLY A 63 5.45 -16.72 3.19
CA GLY A 63 6.70 -17.08 3.87
C GLY A 63 7.60 -15.89 4.18
N ILE A 64 7.03 -14.69 4.35
CA ILE A 64 7.78 -13.44 4.62
C ILE A 64 7.47 -12.91 6.03
N ARG A 65 8.31 -12.02 6.54
CA ARG A 65 8.05 -11.37 7.83
C ARG A 65 6.96 -10.30 7.68
N GLN A 66 6.15 -10.09 8.72
CA GLN A 66 5.13 -9.01 8.70
C GLN A 66 5.69 -7.61 8.36
N PRO A 67 6.84 -7.16 8.89
CA PRO A 67 7.41 -5.87 8.49
C PRO A 67 7.79 -5.80 7.01
N GLU A 68 8.15 -6.94 6.40
CA GLU A 68 8.44 -7.03 4.98
C GLU A 68 7.17 -6.91 4.15
N LEU A 69 6.07 -7.56 4.58
CA LEU A 69 4.75 -7.39 3.99
C LEU A 69 4.29 -5.93 4.02
N VAL A 70 4.46 -5.25 5.17
CA VAL A 70 4.09 -3.83 5.31
C VAL A 70 4.89 -2.96 4.33
N ARG A 71 6.20 -3.19 4.19
CA ARG A 71 7.05 -2.48 3.21
C ARG A 71 6.65 -2.77 1.77
N ALA A 72 6.32 -4.02 1.45
CA ALA A 72 5.84 -4.41 0.14
C ALA A 72 4.53 -3.67 -0.21
N LEU A 73 3.60 -3.57 0.74
CA LEU A 73 2.33 -2.87 0.56
C LEU A 73 2.51 -1.35 0.45
N ARG A 74 3.38 -0.75 1.26
CA ARG A 74 3.77 0.67 1.12
C ARG A 74 4.27 0.95 -0.31
N ARG A 75 5.19 0.12 -0.81
CA ARG A 75 5.72 0.24 -2.18
C ARG A 75 4.65 0.02 -3.24
N ALA A 76 3.79 -0.98 -3.06
CA ALA A 76 2.69 -1.28 -3.97
C ALA A 76 1.74 -0.08 -4.09
N ARG A 77 1.30 0.50 -2.95
CA ARG A 77 0.44 1.69 -2.93
C ARG A 77 1.09 2.89 -3.62
N GLY A 78 2.38 3.11 -3.40
CA GLY A 78 3.14 4.17 -4.08
C GLY A 78 3.18 4.01 -5.61
N ILE A 79 3.32 2.77 -6.10
CA ILE A 79 3.28 2.49 -7.55
C ILE A 79 1.86 2.68 -8.09
N MET A 80 0.85 2.11 -7.43
CA MET A 80 -0.55 2.26 -7.84
C MET A 80 -0.97 3.73 -7.88
N ALA A 81 -0.58 4.51 -6.87
CA ALA A 81 -0.85 5.93 -6.82
C ALA A 81 -0.24 6.68 -8.00
N ARG A 82 0.99 6.34 -8.44
CA ARG A 82 1.60 6.92 -9.64
C ARG A 82 0.95 6.48 -10.95
N LEU A 83 0.32 5.30 -10.98
CA LEU A 83 -0.44 4.83 -12.13
C LEU A 83 -1.79 5.54 -12.26
N HIS A 84 -2.37 5.99 -11.15
CA HIS A 84 -3.69 6.60 -11.08
C HIS A 84 -3.70 8.12 -10.93
N ALA A 85 -2.70 8.67 -10.25
CA ALA A 85 -2.34 10.06 -10.42
C ALA A 85 -1.80 10.18 -11.85
N GLY A 86 -2.67 10.57 -12.79
CA GLY A 86 -2.23 11.11 -14.07
C GLY A 86 -1.20 12.23 -13.85
N PRO A 87 -0.51 12.71 -14.91
CA PRO A 87 0.36 13.88 -14.77
C PRO A 87 -0.38 14.97 -13.99
N PRO A 88 0.28 15.68 -13.05
CA PRO A 88 -0.39 16.76 -12.33
C PRO A 88 -1.04 17.65 -13.39
N GLU A 89 -2.36 17.83 -13.29
CA GLU A 89 -3.11 18.65 -14.25
C GLU A 89 -2.29 19.91 -14.51
N GLY A 90 -1.88 20.05 -15.77
CA GLY A 90 -1.04 21.14 -16.20
C GLY A 90 -1.70 22.46 -15.84
N ASP A 91 -0.90 23.32 -15.22
CA ASP A 91 -0.83 24.75 -15.51
C ASP A 91 -2.03 25.27 -16.32
N HIS A 92 -3.11 25.64 -15.63
CA HIS A 92 -4.12 26.50 -16.23
C HIS A 92 -3.48 27.88 -16.39
N ALA A 93 -2.91 28.10 -17.57
CA ALA A 93 -2.48 29.38 -18.11
C ALA A 93 -3.64 30.38 -18.24
#